data_AF-A0A821IM74-F1
#
_entry.id   AF-A0A821IM74-F1
#
_cell.length_a   1.000
_cell.length_b   1.000
_cell.length_c   1.000
_cell.angle_alpha   90.00
_cell.angle_beta   90.00
_cell.angle_gamma   90.00
#
_symmetry.space_group_name_H-M   'P 1'
#
loop_
_entity.id
_entity.type
_entity.pdbx_description
1 polymer ?
#
loop_
_entity_poly.entity_id
_entity_poly.type
_entity_poly.pdbx_seq_one_letter_code
_entity_poly.pdbx_strand_id
1 'polypeptide(L)'
;MLSYRLVIHYTHSTGIAGLADVHLRICVIESVPFMIRTHIMEQNTNKLIGYIPDLIEILQNKMGFISRITLASSNQTYNGLIQAGEIGFCDLIIDDVTITVRRRVIVEFSSTIFDNSLRIVIRHTTSNDVNLFSYLRPFSSSL
;
A
#
# COMPACT_ATOMS: atom_id res chain seq x y z
N MET A 1 26.55 -2.98 2.07
CA MET A 1 25.25 -3.59 1.76
C MET A 1 24.61 -4.00 3.07
N LEU A 2 23.83 -3.10 3.68
CA LEU A 2 23.23 -3.34 4.99
C LEU A 2 21.85 -3.99 4.78
N SER A 3 21.72 -5.24 5.21
CA SER A 3 20.47 -5.97 5.25
C SER A 3 19.74 -5.56 6.53
N TYR A 4 18.71 -4.73 6.40
CA TYR A 4 17.88 -4.33 7.54
C TYR A 4 16.77 -5.37 7.69
N ARG A 5 16.88 -6.17 8.75
CA ARG A 5 15.92 -7.19 9.15
C ARG A 5 14.90 -6.52 10.06
N LEU A 6 13.63 -6.50 9.67
CA LEU A 6 12.53 -6.12 10.55
C LEU A 6 12.49 -7.13 11.70
N VAL A 7 12.97 -6.75 12.88
CA VAL A 7 12.95 -7.60 14.09
C VAL A 7 11.73 -7.23 14.91
N ILE A 8 10.61 -7.89 14.66
CA ILE A 8 9.44 -7.79 15.53
C ILE A 8 9.73 -8.65 16.77
N HIS A 9 10.03 -8.02 17.90
CA HIS A 9 10.29 -8.70 19.17
C HIS A 9 8.98 -9.20 19.79
N TYR A 10 8.65 -10.48 19.58
CA TYR A 10 7.70 -11.22 20.42
C TYR A 10 8.40 -12.46 20.98
N THR A 11 8.60 -12.50 22.30
CA THR A 11 9.21 -13.64 22.99
C THR A 11 8.14 -14.66 23.35
N HIS A 12 8.15 -15.82 22.67
CA HIS A 12 7.50 -17.03 23.17
C HIS A 12 8.49 -17.77 24.10
N SER A 13 7.98 -18.51 25.09
CA SER A 13 8.73 -19.21 26.15
C SER A 13 9.76 -20.27 25.66
N THR A 14 9.88 -20.47 24.34
CA THR A 14 10.76 -21.46 23.71
C THR A 14 11.67 -20.83 22.65
N GLY A 15 12.31 -19.70 22.95
CA GLY A 15 13.61 -19.30 22.35
C GLY A 15 13.70 -19.02 20.84
N ILE A 16 12.63 -19.23 20.06
CA ILE A 16 12.57 -18.90 18.63
C ILE A 16 11.48 -17.83 18.46
N ALA A 17 11.89 -16.60 18.17
CA ALA A 17 10.96 -15.50 17.89
C ALA A 17 10.27 -15.76 16.54
N GLY A 18 9.00 -16.12 16.58
CA GLY A 18 8.12 -16.29 15.41
C GLY A 18 6.87 -15.44 15.57
N LEU A 19 6.22 -15.11 14.46
CA LEU A 19 4.96 -14.36 14.44
C LEU A 19 3.72 -15.28 14.48
N ALA A 20 3.93 -16.59 14.51
CA ALA A 20 2.86 -17.58 14.58
C ALA A 20 1.99 -17.36 15.83
N ASP A 21 0.67 -17.35 15.64
CA ASP A 21 -0.35 -17.15 16.67
C ASP A 21 -0.29 -15.80 17.41
N VAL A 22 0.48 -14.83 16.89
CA VAL A 22 0.52 -13.47 17.43
C VAL A 22 -0.63 -12.65 16.85
N HIS A 23 -1.42 -12.02 17.71
CA HIS A 23 -2.44 -11.05 17.29
C HIS A 23 -1.79 -9.70 16.97
N LEU A 24 -1.82 -9.29 15.70
CA LEU A 24 -1.28 -8.00 15.27
C LEU A 24 -2.42 -7.04 14.92
N ARG A 25 -2.42 -5.85 15.52
CA ARG A 25 -3.30 -4.74 15.16
C ARG A 25 -2.73 -4.04 13.93
N ILE A 26 -3.41 -4.18 12.81
CA ILE A 26 -2.98 -3.59 11.53
C ILE A 26 -3.85 -2.37 11.26
N CYS A 27 -3.25 -1.19 11.14
CA CYS A 27 -3.97 0.01 10.74
C CYS A 27 -3.77 0.30 9.25
N VAL A 28 -4.87 0.68 8.60
CA VAL A 28 -4.96 0.91 7.16
C VAL A 28 -5.92 2.10 6.89
N ILE A 29 -5.65 2.88 5.84
CA ILE A 29 -6.51 3.94 5.34
C ILE A 29 -7.29 3.43 4.12
N GLU A 30 -8.46 4.01 3.88
CA GLU A 30 -9.21 3.75 2.66
C GLU A 30 -8.64 4.58 1.50
N SER A 31 -8.07 3.89 0.50
CA SER A 31 -7.43 4.51 -0.67
C SER A 31 -7.65 3.64 -1.91
N VAL A 32 -8.41 4.13 -2.90
CA VAL A 32 -8.62 3.40 -4.16
C VAL A 32 -7.32 3.43 -5.00
N PRO A 33 -6.86 2.32 -5.59
CA PRO A 33 -7.43 0.96 -5.64
C PRO A 33 -6.86 0.00 -4.58
N PHE A 34 -6.05 0.49 -3.63
CA PHE A 34 -5.33 -0.33 -2.65
C PHE A 34 -6.23 -0.88 -1.55
N MET A 35 -7.20 -0.09 -1.10
CA MET A 35 -8.12 -0.40 -0.02
C MET A 35 -9.50 0.23 -0.28
N ILE A 36 -10.50 -0.63 -0.46
CA ILE A 36 -11.89 -0.23 -0.74
C ILE A 36 -12.78 -0.92 0.29
N ARG A 37 -13.64 -0.16 0.97
CA ARG A 37 -14.71 -0.73 1.79
C ARG A 37 -15.95 -0.95 0.91
N THR A 38 -16.32 -2.20 0.67
CA THR A 38 -17.58 -2.54 0.02
C THR A 38 -18.59 -3.05 1.04
N HIS A 39 -19.84 -2.60 0.93
CA HIS A 39 -20.93 -3.09 1.77
C HIS A 39 -21.65 -4.21 1.01
N ILE A 40 -21.63 -5.43 1.57
CA ILE A 40 -22.34 -6.57 1.00
C ILE A 40 -23.73 -6.60 1.62
N MET A 41 -24.73 -6.18 0.83
CA MET A 41 -26.11 -6.07 1.29
C MET A 41 -26.69 -7.39 1.81
N GLU A 42 -26.33 -8.52 1.19
CA GLU A 42 -26.84 -9.85 1.55
C GLU A 42 -26.39 -10.34 2.93
N GLN A 43 -25.22 -9.91 3.39
CA GLN A 43 -24.63 -10.35 4.66
C GLN A 43 -24.61 -9.24 5.72
N ASN A 44 -24.99 -8.01 5.34
CA ASN A 44 -24.81 -6.78 6.13
C ASN A 44 -23.37 -6.65 6.69
N THR A 45 -22.38 -7.13 5.94
CA THR A 45 -20.97 -7.10 6.31
C THR A 45 -20.21 -6.12 5.42
N ASN A 46 -19.27 -5.41 6.03
CA ASN A 46 -18.29 -4.63 5.29
C ASN A 46 -17.16 -5.57 4.87
N LYS A 47 -17.02 -5.78 3.56
CA LYS A 47 -15.87 -6.48 2.99
C LYS A 47 -14.81 -5.47 2.57
N LEU A 48 -13.56 -5.77 2.90
CA LEU A 48 -12.42 -4.99 2.45
C LEU A 48 -11.88 -5.66 1.20
N ILE A 49 -11.78 -4.91 0.10
CA ILE A 49 -11.26 -5.39 -1.18
C ILE A 49 -10.15 -4.47 -1.66
N GLY A 50 -9.20 -5.00 -2.42
CA GLY A 50 -8.08 -4.24 -2.97
C GLY A 50 -6.75 -4.94 -2.72
N TYR A 51 -5.66 -4.28 -3.12
CA TYR A 51 -4.32 -4.84 -2.98
C TYR A 51 -3.90 -5.10 -1.52
N ILE A 52 -4.25 -4.22 -0.59
CA ILE A 52 -3.79 -4.28 0.79
C ILE A 52 -4.42 -5.45 1.58
N PRO A 53 -5.75 -5.68 1.53
CA PRO A 53 -6.35 -6.88 2.13
C PRO A 53 -5.74 -8.17 1.60
N ASP A 54 -5.54 -8.28 0.28
CA ASP A 54 -4.95 -9.45 -0.36
C ASP A 54 -3.50 -9.67 0.11
N LEU A 55 -2.72 -8.60 0.24
CA LEU A 55 -1.36 -8.64 0.78
C LEU A 55 -1.36 -9.12 2.24
N ILE A 56 -2.27 -8.61 3.08
CA ILE A 56 -2.39 -9.02 4.49
C ILE A 56 -2.69 -10.53 4.56
N GLU A 57 -3.63 -11.03 3.77
CA GLU A 57 -3.97 -12.45 3.72
C GLU A 57 -2.76 -13.32 3.35
N ILE A 58 -1.99 -12.91 2.33
CA ILE A 58 -0.77 -13.61 1.93
C ILE A 58 0.28 -13.60 3.06
N LEU A 59 0.45 -12.48 3.75
CA LEU A 59 1.40 -12.35 4.85
C LEU A 59 0.97 -13.21 6.05
N GLN A 60 -0.33 -13.23 6.39
CA GLN A 60 -0.88 -14.11 7.42
C GLN A 60 -0.61 -15.58 7.09
N ASN A 61 -0.91 -16.00 5.87
CA ASN A 61 -0.70 -17.39 5.43
C ASN A 61 0.78 -17.80 5.46
N LYS A 62 1.70 -16.87 5.21
CA LYS A 62 3.15 -17.14 5.22
C LYS A 62 3.79 -17.08 6.60
N MET A 63 3.31 -16.18 7.47
CA MET A 63 3.95 -15.88 8.76
C MET A 63 3.19 -16.43 9.98
N GLY A 64 1.92 -16.83 9.81
CA GLY A 64 1.09 -17.44 10.84
C GLY A 64 0.51 -16.47 11.87
N PHE A 65 0.59 -15.15 11.67
CA PHE A 65 -0.01 -14.18 12.60
C PHE A 65 -1.51 -14.00 12.34
N ILE A 66 -2.21 -13.54 13.36
CA ILE A 66 -3.64 -13.26 13.32
C ILE A 66 -3.83 -11.75 13.17
N SER A 67 -4.35 -11.30 12.03
CA SER A 67 -4.57 -9.87 11.77
C SER A 67 -5.85 -9.38 12.42
N ARG A 68 -5.76 -8.24 13.11
CA ARG A 68 -6.91 -7.42 13.50
C ARG A 68 -6.84 -6.09 12.72
N ILE A 69 -7.55 -6.05 11.59
CA ILE A 69 -7.55 -4.87 10.71
C ILE A 69 -8.42 -3.76 11.34
N THR A 70 -7.82 -2.59 11.50
CA THR A 70 -8.48 -1.36 11.97
C THR A 70 -8.47 -0.36 10.82
N LEU A 71 -9.64 -0.06 10.27
CA LEU A 71 -9.76 1.01 9.29
C LEU A 71 -9.67 2.35 10.01
N ALA A 72 -8.74 3.20 9.58
CA ALA A 72 -8.67 4.57 10.04
C ALA A 72 -9.93 5.37 9.63
N SER A 73 -10.20 6.45 10.34
CA SER A 73 -11.26 7.39 9.97
C SER A 73 -11.01 7.99 8.59
N SER A 74 -12.06 8.37 7.87
CA SER A 74 -11.96 9.01 6.55
C SER A 74 -11.16 10.33 6.56
N ASN A 75 -11.04 10.97 7.72
CA ASN A 75 -10.25 12.20 7.90
C ASN A 75 -8.80 11.94 8.32
N GLN A 76 -8.38 10.68 8.43
CA GLN A 76 -7.04 10.34 8.86
C GLN A 76 -6.01 10.68 7.78
N THR A 77 -4.92 11.32 8.18
CA THR A 77 -3.78 11.56 7.30
C THR A 77 -2.72 10.47 7.49
N TYR A 78 -1.90 10.22 6.46
CA TYR A 78 -0.74 9.32 6.59
C TYR A 78 0.19 9.70 7.74
N ASN A 79 0.38 10.99 8.02
CA ASN A 79 1.20 11.41 9.15
C ASN A 79 0.57 11.03 10.49
N GLY A 80 -0.76 11.19 10.61
CA GLY A 80 -1.48 10.72 11.79
C GLY A 80 -1.43 9.20 11.94
N LEU A 81 -1.47 8.44 10.83
CA LEU A 81 -1.33 6.99 10.85
C LEU A 81 0.06 6.56 11.32
N ILE A 82 1.12 7.20 10.83
CA ILE A 82 2.50 6.95 11.28
C ILE A 82 2.65 7.28 12.77
N GLN A 83 2.10 8.40 13.24
CA GLN A 83 2.08 8.74 14.66
C GLN A 83 1.29 7.72 15.49
N ALA A 84 0.19 7.18 14.97
CA ALA A 84 -0.55 6.10 15.62
C ALA A 84 0.29 4.82 15.76
N GLY A 85 1.17 4.53 14.79
CA GLY A 85 2.18 3.48 14.90
C GLY A 85 3.20 3.75 16.00
N GLU A 86 3.75 4.97 16.04
CA GLU A 86 4.74 5.40 17.04
C GLU A 86 4.24 5.24 18.48
N ILE A 87 3.00 5.67 18.76
CA ILE A 87 2.40 5.57 20.10
C ILE A 87 1.89 4.17 20.44
N GLY A 88 2.05 3.18 19.54
CA GLY A 88 1.62 1.80 19.76
C GLY A 88 0.11 1.58 19.68
N PHE A 89 -0.64 2.46 19.01
CA PHE A 89 -2.07 2.21 18.72
C PHE A 89 -2.24 1.03 17.77
N CYS A 90 -1.27 0.84 16.86
CA CYS A 90 -1.16 -0.31 15.99
C CYS A 90 0.23 -0.92 16.03
N ASP A 91 0.30 -2.22 15.79
CA ASP A 91 1.55 -2.97 15.78
C ASP A 91 2.20 -2.95 14.40
N LEU A 92 1.36 -2.80 13.36
CA LEU A 92 1.79 -2.74 11.97
C LEU A 92 0.93 -1.78 11.14
N ILE A 93 1.57 -1.09 10.20
CA ILE A 93 0.90 -0.27 9.18
C ILE A 93 1.20 -0.90 7.83
N ILE A 94 0.17 -1.34 7.11
CA ILE A 94 0.29 -1.87 5.75
C ILE A 94 -0.60 -1.01 4.86
N ASP A 95 0.01 -0.07 4.15
CA ASP A 95 -0.72 0.94 3.40
C ASP A 95 0.15 1.55 2.30
N ASP A 96 -0.41 2.38 1.41
CA ASP A 96 0.29 3.06 0.32
C ASP A 96 1.14 4.27 0.79
N VAL A 97 1.89 4.07 1.87
CA VAL A 97 2.69 5.12 2.52
C VAL A 97 4.02 5.34 1.79
N THR A 98 4.27 6.57 1.36
CA THR A 98 5.59 6.98 0.87
C THR A 98 6.61 7.05 2.00
N ILE A 99 7.75 6.36 1.81
CA ILE A 99 8.89 6.42 2.73
C ILE A 99 9.60 7.76 2.54
N THR A 100 9.77 8.51 3.63
CA THR A 100 10.53 9.77 3.63
C THR A 100 11.54 9.78 4.78
N VAL A 101 12.56 10.64 4.68
CA VAL A 101 13.56 10.80 5.74
C VAL A 101 12.91 11.16 7.08
N ARG A 102 11.91 12.07 7.06
CA ARG A 102 11.21 12.49 8.29
C ARG A 102 10.43 11.34 8.93
N ARG A 103 9.81 10.47 8.14
CA ARG A 103 9.04 9.32 8.66
C ARG A 103 9.95 8.22 9.21
N ARG A 104 11.13 8.00 8.62
CA ARG A 104 12.11 7.01 9.10
C ARG A 104 12.68 7.31 10.48
N VAL A 105 12.64 8.56 10.92
CA VAL A 105 13.04 8.94 12.28
C VAL A 105 11.98 8.53 13.31
N ILE A 106 10.74 8.33 12.87
CA ILE A 106 9.58 8.07 13.74
C ILE A 106 9.26 6.57 13.80
N VAL A 107 9.31 5.88 12.65
CA VAL A 107 9.04 4.44 12.55
C VAL A 107 10.01 3.76 11.59
N GLU A 108 10.19 2.46 11.79
CA GLU A 108 10.93 1.62 10.83
C GLU A 108 10.05 1.20 9.65
N PHE A 109 10.66 1.09 8.48
CA PHE A 109 10.00 0.64 7.25
C PHE A 109 10.62 -0.65 6.75
N SER A 110 9.81 -1.50 6.12
CA SER A 110 10.29 -2.62 5.33
C SER A 110 10.99 -2.15 4.04
N SER A 111 11.51 -3.11 3.28
CA SER A 111 11.88 -2.87 1.89
C SER A 111 10.66 -2.43 1.07
N THR A 112 10.86 -1.52 0.12
CA THR A 112 9.80 -1.06 -0.77
C THR A 112 9.21 -2.22 -1.57
N ILE A 113 7.88 -2.35 -1.53
CA ILE A 113 7.12 -3.34 -2.30
C ILE A 113 6.66 -2.80 -3.66
N PHE A 114 6.72 -1.47 -3.84
CA PHE A 114 6.42 -0.78 -5.09
C PHE A 114 7.52 0.24 -5.40
N ASP A 115 7.92 0.29 -6.68
CA ASP A 115 8.75 1.37 -7.20
C ASP A 115 7.85 2.46 -7.80
N ASN A 116 7.52 3.46 -6.98
CA ASN A 116 6.72 4.59 -7.41
C ASN A 116 7.61 5.68 -8.00
N SER A 117 7.84 5.59 -9.31
CA SER A 117 8.44 6.67 -10.11
C SER A 117 7.46 7.84 -10.27
N LEU A 118 7.94 9.09 -10.19
CA LEU A 118 7.16 10.27 -10.61
C LEU A 118 6.82 10.16 -12.10
N ARG A 119 5.57 10.42 -12.46
CA ARG A 119 5.08 10.36 -13.85
C ARG A 119 4.27 11.61 -14.17
N ILE A 120 4.52 12.18 -15.34
CA ILE A 120 3.68 13.24 -15.90
C ILE A 120 2.60 12.54 -16.73
N VAL A 121 1.34 12.75 -16.37
CA VAL A 121 0.19 12.21 -17.10
C VAL A 121 -0.44 13.35 -17.89
N ILE A 122 -0.50 13.21 -19.22
CA ILE A 122 -1.22 14.14 -20.10
C ILE A 122 -2.49 13.48 -20.61
N ARG A 123 -3.49 14.31 -20.94
CA ARG A 123 -4.72 13.83 -21.58
C ARG A 123 -4.36 13.05 -22.85
N HIS A 124 -4.91 11.85 -23.00
CA HIS A 124 -4.82 11.13 -24.25
C HIS A 124 -5.61 11.90 -25.33
N THR A 125 -4.92 12.42 -26.33
CA THR A 125 -5.54 13.10 -27.47
C THR A 125 -5.72 12.08 -28.59
N THR A 126 -6.93 11.55 -28.75
CA THR A 126 -7.33 10.92 -30.00
C THR A 126 -7.63 12.03 -31.01
N SER A 127 -6.60 12.55 -31.69
CA SER A 127 -6.85 13.39 -32.86
C SER A 127 -7.42 12.51 -33.95
N ASN A 128 -8.75 12.48 -34.09
CA ASN A 128 -9.42 11.96 -35.29
C ASN A 128 -9.29 12.95 -36.46
N ASP A 129 -8.17 13.68 -36.52
CA ASP A 129 -7.88 14.62 -37.57
C ASP A 129 -7.61 13.83 -38.85
N VAL A 130 -8.63 13.79 -39.70
CA VAL A 130 -8.51 13.31 -41.07
C VAL A 130 -7.61 14.29 -41.81
N ASN A 131 -6.31 14.02 -41.79
CA ASN A 131 -5.35 14.80 -42.55
C ASN A 131 -5.45 14.34 -44.02
N LEU A 132 -6.13 15.13 -44.85
CA LEU A 132 -6.28 14.87 -46.29
C LEU A 132 -4.95 14.82 -47.05
N PHE A 133 -3.89 15.42 -46.48
CA PHE A 133 -2.53 15.37 -46.99
C PHE A 133 -1.68 14.27 -46.33
N SER A 134 -2.28 13.34 -45.57
CA SER A 134 -1.58 12.20 -44.99
C SER A 134 -0.85 11.35 -46.04
N TYR A 135 -1.41 11.27 -47.26
CA TYR A 135 -0.78 10.63 -48.43
C TYR A 135 0.49 11.35 -48.93
N LEU A 136 0.69 12.63 -48.60
CA LEU A 136 1.89 13.38 -48.97
C LEU A 136 3.02 13.26 -47.94
N ARG A 137 2.77 12.66 -46.76
CA ARG A 137 3.78 12.48 -45.70
C ARG A 137 5.06 11.75 -46.15
N PRO A 138 5.01 10.71 -47.00
CA PRO A 138 6.24 10.07 -47.49
C PRO A 138 7.11 11.00 -48.33
N PHE A 139 6.53 12.04 -48.91
CA PHE A 139 7.22 13.02 -49.76
C PHE A 139 7.56 14.32 -49.02
N SER A 140 7.17 14.47 -47.75
CA SER A 140 7.40 15.68 -46.96
C SER A 140 8.79 15.78 -46.33
N SER A 141 9.77 15.04 -46.85
CA SER A 141 11.17 15.16 -46.42
C SER A 141 11.99 15.89 -47.49
N SER A 142 12.02 17.22 -47.40
CA SER A 142 13.11 18.08 -47.90
C SER A 142 12.77 19.55 -47.66
N LEU A 143 13.20 20.07 -46.52
CA LEU A 143 13.74 21.43 -46.31
C LEU A 143 14.25 21.54 -44.87
#